data_AF-A0AAD9CS19-F1
#
_entry.id   AF-A0AAD9CS19-F1
#
_cell.length_a   1.000
_cell.length_b   1.000
_cell.length_c   1.000
_cell.angle_alpha   90.00
_cell.angle_beta   90.00
_cell.angle_gamma   90.00
#
_symmetry.space_group_name_H-M   'P 1'
#
loop_
_entity.id
_entity.type
_entity.pdbx_description
1 polymer ?
#
loop_
_entity_poly.entity_id
_entity_poly.type
_entity_poly.pdbx_seq_one_letter_code
_entity_poly.pdbx_strand_id
1 'polypeptide(L)'
;MAEDVKKTLIERIKSSSYYSIQLDETTDVADLANLMVYVRYEHDGAAQEEFLFCQPPETRTTAELIFQLLDAFVQENGLEWKKCVGVCTDGARAMTGRHSGVAARIKEVAPEMRWTHCSIHREALAVKKMPDGLKSVLDSAVKSVNFIKAQPMQSRLFQVLCDEMGSEHVQLLLHTEVIWLSRGKVLSRLFELHREVQVFLQDKTFPLSDVFYDTVWLSQLAYLSDIFSRLNDLNLGLQGLSINVFDVQDKINTMLKKLELFQIKVKAGDVSAFPALESFLSENELTLDDGVRDNMVAHLVSLRQQFRQYFPVMTEDNSWMRSPFSMEASGLPKNLTVAEQESVIELSCDETLKPAFRKQSLVDFWIKQHREYPALSDKAVRFLLPFATTYLCEKGFSSLAVIKTKYRSRLNAEPDLRLKLTSIAPDIKGLCSRRQAQPSH
;
A
#
# COMPACT_ATOMS: atom_id res chain seq x y z
N MET A 1 -25.59 -4.17 17.02
CA MET A 1 -24.73 -3.09 16.51
C MET A 1 -24.00 -3.54 15.27
N ALA A 2 -23.14 -4.57 15.32
CA ALA A 2 -22.43 -5.05 14.12
C ALA A 2 -23.38 -5.46 12.97
N GLU A 3 -24.42 -6.24 13.25
CA GLU A 3 -25.42 -6.62 12.23
C GLU A 3 -26.22 -5.43 11.67
N ASP A 4 -26.43 -4.39 12.49
CA ASP A 4 -27.12 -3.18 12.06
C ASP A 4 -26.26 -2.39 11.06
N VAL A 5 -24.97 -2.20 11.39
CA VAL A 5 -23.96 -1.65 10.48
C VAL A 5 -23.85 -2.47 9.19
N LYS A 6 -23.80 -3.81 9.29
CA LYS A 6 -23.76 -4.70 8.11
C LYS A 6 -24.97 -4.46 7.23
N LYS A 7 -26.17 -4.46 7.79
CA LYS A 7 -27.40 -4.23 7.04
C LYS A 7 -27.40 -2.88 6.33
N THR A 8 -27.05 -1.80 7.04
CA THR A 8 -26.94 -0.46 6.45
C THR A 8 -25.91 -0.42 5.31
N LEU A 9 -24.75 -1.04 5.50
CA LEU A 9 -23.72 -1.14 4.45
C LEU A 9 -24.26 -1.85 3.20
N ILE A 10 -24.89 -3.02 3.37
CA ILE A 10 -25.45 -3.78 2.25
C ILE A 10 -26.53 -3.00 1.51
N GLU A 11 -27.41 -2.30 2.22
CA GLU A 11 -28.43 -1.43 1.61
C GLU A 11 -27.80 -0.31 0.78
N ARG A 12 -26.73 0.31 1.27
CA ARG A 12 -25.99 1.34 0.52
C ARG A 12 -25.34 0.76 -0.74
N ILE A 13 -24.67 -0.39 -0.65
CA ILE A 13 -24.06 -1.04 -1.82
C ILE A 13 -25.12 -1.39 -2.86
N LYS A 14 -26.29 -1.90 -2.45
CA LYS A 14 -27.41 -2.21 -3.36
C LYS A 14 -27.91 -0.98 -4.11
N SER A 15 -28.01 0.15 -3.39
CA SER A 15 -28.43 1.44 -3.97
C SER A 15 -27.39 2.03 -4.92
N SER A 16 -26.14 1.61 -4.81
CA SER A 16 -25.04 2.08 -5.64
C SER A 16 -25.15 1.54 -7.06
N SER A 17 -24.73 2.35 -8.04
CA SER A 17 -24.61 1.93 -9.44
C SER A 17 -23.50 0.90 -9.58
N TYR A 18 -22.37 1.13 -8.90
CA TYR A 18 -21.19 0.29 -8.96
C TYR A 18 -20.52 0.16 -7.59
N TYR A 19 -19.83 -0.96 -7.40
CA TYR A 19 -18.89 -1.12 -6.30
C TYR A 19 -17.59 -1.76 -6.78
N SER A 20 -16.54 -1.61 -6.01
CA SER A 20 -15.28 -2.33 -6.18
C SER A 20 -14.87 -2.96 -4.86
N ILE A 21 -14.07 -4.02 -4.91
CA ILE A 21 -13.56 -4.68 -3.71
C ILE A 21 -12.04 -4.70 -3.72
N GLN A 22 -11.44 -4.63 -2.53
CA GLN A 22 -10.07 -5.07 -2.31
C GLN A 22 -10.12 -6.27 -1.37
N LEU A 23 -9.23 -7.24 -1.59
CA LEU A 23 -9.12 -8.40 -0.74
C LEU A 23 -7.67 -8.81 -0.59
N ASP A 24 -7.36 -9.28 0.61
CA ASP A 24 -6.03 -9.78 0.96
C ASP A 24 -6.17 -10.88 2.02
N GLU A 25 -5.14 -11.70 2.16
CA GLU A 25 -5.08 -12.78 3.14
C GLU A 25 -4.02 -12.50 4.21
N THR A 26 -4.32 -12.85 5.45
CA THR A 26 -3.32 -12.91 6.51
C THR A 26 -3.45 -14.20 7.31
N THR A 27 -2.37 -14.59 7.97
CA THR A 27 -2.38 -15.67 8.96
C THR A 27 -2.45 -15.07 10.36
N ASP A 28 -3.38 -15.57 11.18
CA ASP A 28 -3.49 -15.11 12.56
C ASP A 28 -2.52 -15.85 13.52
N VAL A 29 -2.56 -15.48 14.80
CA VAL A 29 -1.70 -16.06 15.85
C VAL A 29 -1.89 -17.56 16.11
N ALA A 30 -2.90 -18.19 15.50
CA ALA A 30 -3.15 -19.62 15.54
C ALA A 30 -2.94 -20.29 14.18
N ASP A 31 -2.19 -19.63 13.28
CA ASP A 31 -1.87 -20.09 11.93
C ASP A 31 -3.10 -20.32 11.04
N LEU A 32 -4.24 -19.68 11.37
CA LEU A 32 -5.44 -19.71 10.54
C LEU A 32 -5.38 -18.60 9.51
N ALA A 33 -5.57 -18.96 8.24
CA ALA A 33 -5.74 -18.00 7.16
C ALA A 33 -7.07 -17.25 7.33
N ASN A 34 -7.06 -15.93 7.17
CA ASN A 34 -8.23 -15.07 7.21
C ASN A 34 -8.25 -14.22 5.94
N LEU A 35 -9.31 -14.35 5.15
CA LEU A 35 -9.58 -13.47 4.02
C LEU A 35 -10.28 -12.21 4.56
N MET A 36 -9.73 -11.04 4.27
CA MET A 36 -10.34 -9.77 4.60
C MET A 36 -10.73 -9.03 3.34
N VAL A 37 -11.95 -8.51 3.32
CA VAL A 37 -12.51 -7.82 2.14
C VAL A 37 -13.05 -6.46 2.56
N TYR A 38 -12.67 -5.45 1.80
CA TYR A 38 -13.23 -4.10 1.86
C TYR A 38 -13.94 -3.78 0.56
N VAL A 39 -14.90 -2.87 0.63
CA VAL A 39 -15.70 -2.42 -0.50
C VAL A 39 -15.55 -0.90 -0.67
N ARG A 40 -15.47 -0.43 -1.91
CA ARG A 40 -15.66 0.98 -2.28
C ARG A 40 -16.92 1.10 -3.13
N TYR A 41 -17.81 2.01 -2.77
CA TYR A 41 -19.09 2.19 -3.46
C TYR A 41 -19.50 3.66 -3.43
N GLU A 42 -20.38 4.07 -4.33
CA GLU A 42 -20.98 5.39 -4.32
C GLU A 42 -22.13 5.46 -3.30
N HIS A 43 -22.12 6.49 -2.46
CA HIS A 43 -23.22 6.85 -1.57
C HIS A 43 -23.22 8.35 -1.26
N ASP A 44 -24.39 8.99 -1.30
CA ASP A 44 -24.58 10.43 -1.04
C ASP A 44 -23.64 11.35 -1.82
N GLY A 45 -23.41 11.03 -3.10
CA GLY A 45 -22.60 11.85 -4.00
C GLY A 45 -21.09 11.78 -3.75
N ALA A 46 -20.61 10.75 -3.04
CA ALA A 46 -19.19 10.51 -2.79
C ALA A 46 -18.87 9.01 -2.79
N ALA A 47 -17.60 8.69 -3.03
CA ALA A 47 -17.09 7.33 -2.84
C ALA A 47 -16.87 7.06 -1.35
N GLN A 48 -17.42 5.96 -0.86
CA GLN A 48 -17.28 5.48 0.52
C GLN A 48 -16.48 4.19 0.52
N GLU A 49 -15.63 4.00 1.54
CA GLU A 49 -14.80 2.80 1.72
C GLU A 49 -15.14 2.16 3.06
N GLU A 50 -15.53 0.89 3.05
CA GLU A 50 -16.02 0.21 4.25
C GLU A 50 -15.54 -1.24 4.36
N PHE A 51 -15.43 -1.71 5.60
CA PHE A 51 -15.15 -3.11 5.89
C PHE A 51 -16.35 -3.98 5.48
N LEU A 52 -16.13 -4.96 4.61
CA LEU A 52 -17.21 -5.82 4.10
C LEU A 52 -17.39 -7.06 4.99
N PHE A 53 -16.35 -7.89 5.07
CA PHE A 53 -16.29 -9.06 5.94
C PHE A 53 -14.84 -9.54 6.16
N CYS A 54 -14.65 -10.40 7.16
CA CYS A 54 -13.40 -11.11 7.39
C CYS A 54 -13.71 -12.53 7.85
N GLN A 55 -13.36 -13.51 7.03
CA GLN A 55 -13.72 -14.91 7.25
C GLN A 55 -12.55 -15.83 6.87
N PRO A 56 -12.33 -16.92 7.64
CA PRO A 56 -11.33 -17.91 7.29
C PRO A 56 -11.83 -18.76 6.10
N PRO A 57 -10.99 -19.05 5.09
CA PRO A 57 -11.29 -20.09 4.12
C PRO A 57 -11.42 -21.44 4.83
N GLU A 58 -12.36 -22.30 4.41
CA GLU A 58 -12.71 -23.52 5.16
C GLU A 58 -11.57 -24.52 5.33
N THR A 59 -10.68 -24.64 4.33
CA THR A 59 -9.60 -25.65 4.35
C THR A 59 -8.30 -25.17 3.71
N ARG A 60 -8.36 -24.69 2.46
CA ARG A 60 -7.20 -24.24 1.70
C ARG A 60 -7.43 -22.83 1.16
N THR A 61 -6.34 -22.14 0.90
CA THR A 61 -6.31 -20.80 0.31
C THR A 61 -6.21 -20.88 -1.20
N THR A 62 -7.03 -21.77 -1.81
CA THR A 62 -7.10 -21.87 -3.27
C THR A 62 -7.98 -20.76 -3.82
N ALA A 63 -7.68 -20.35 -5.04
CA ALA A 63 -8.47 -19.37 -5.77
C ALA A 63 -9.97 -19.73 -5.87
N GLU A 64 -10.28 -21.02 -5.94
CA GLU A 64 -11.65 -21.53 -5.98
C GLU A 64 -12.39 -21.30 -4.67
N LEU A 65 -11.78 -21.65 -3.54
CA LEU A 65 -12.39 -21.49 -2.22
C LEU A 65 -12.56 -20.00 -1.87
N ILE A 66 -11.58 -19.16 -2.23
CA ILE A 66 -11.70 -17.71 -2.07
C ILE A 66 -12.86 -17.17 -2.91
N PHE A 67 -12.99 -17.60 -4.17
CA PHE A 67 -14.11 -17.19 -5.02
C PHE A 67 -15.46 -17.68 -4.48
N GLN A 68 -15.56 -18.94 -4.03
CA GLN A 68 -16.79 -19.48 -3.43
C GLN A 68 -17.20 -18.70 -2.18
N LEU A 69 -16.23 -18.31 -1.32
CA LEU A 69 -16.49 -17.48 -0.15
C LEU A 69 -17.03 -16.09 -0.53
N LEU A 70 -16.40 -15.46 -1.54
CA LEU A 70 -16.87 -14.18 -2.08
C LEU A 70 -18.27 -14.29 -2.69
N ASP A 71 -18.50 -15.32 -3.51
CA ASP A 71 -19.78 -15.54 -4.18
C ASP A 71 -20.89 -15.84 -3.18
N ALA A 72 -20.65 -16.72 -2.20
CA ALA A 72 -21.58 -16.98 -1.11
C ALA A 72 -21.98 -15.68 -0.39
N PHE A 73 -21.01 -14.83 -0.04
CA PHE A 73 -21.30 -13.53 0.56
C PHE A 73 -22.15 -12.63 -0.36
N VAL A 74 -21.80 -12.55 -1.65
CA VAL A 74 -22.54 -11.76 -2.64
C VAL A 74 -23.99 -12.24 -2.77
N GLN A 75 -24.21 -13.56 -2.90
CA GLN A 75 -25.54 -14.17 -3.04
C GLN A 75 -26.37 -14.01 -1.77
N GLU A 76 -25.82 -14.33 -0.59
CA GLU A 76 -26.51 -14.24 0.70
C GLU A 76 -27.02 -12.84 1.00
N ASN A 77 -26.24 -11.82 0.61
CA ASN A 77 -26.60 -10.43 0.83
C ASN A 77 -27.39 -9.82 -0.34
N GLY A 78 -27.67 -10.59 -1.41
CA GLY A 78 -28.40 -10.14 -2.59
C GLY A 78 -27.70 -9.02 -3.35
N LEU A 79 -26.37 -9.06 -3.40
CA LEU A 79 -25.54 -8.17 -4.21
C LEU A 79 -25.39 -8.75 -5.63
N GLU A 80 -25.08 -7.89 -6.60
CA GLU A 80 -24.91 -8.31 -8.00
C GLU A 80 -23.46 -8.20 -8.44
N TRP A 81 -22.87 -9.28 -8.95
CA TRP A 81 -21.52 -9.25 -9.54
C TRP A 81 -21.40 -8.30 -10.73
N LYS A 82 -22.48 -8.10 -11.50
CA LYS A 82 -22.51 -7.16 -12.64
C LYS A 82 -22.21 -5.72 -12.25
N LYS A 83 -22.47 -5.33 -11.00
CA LYS A 83 -22.15 -4.00 -10.47
C LYS A 83 -20.70 -3.91 -9.94
N CYS A 84 -19.99 -5.03 -9.83
CA CYS A 84 -18.59 -5.07 -9.39
C CYS A 84 -17.66 -4.65 -10.55
N VAL A 85 -17.16 -3.41 -10.51
CA VAL A 85 -16.32 -2.85 -11.58
C VAL A 85 -14.83 -3.01 -11.32
N GLY A 86 -14.44 -3.38 -10.11
CA GLY A 86 -13.03 -3.48 -9.73
C GLY A 86 -12.73 -4.49 -8.64
N VAL A 87 -11.63 -5.20 -8.78
CA VAL A 87 -11.07 -6.10 -7.76
C VAL A 87 -9.59 -5.80 -7.59
N CYS A 88 -9.15 -5.48 -6.37
CA CYS A 88 -7.74 -5.28 -6.04
C CYS A 88 -7.20 -6.38 -5.12
N THR A 89 -6.02 -6.93 -5.46
CA THR A 89 -5.37 -8.01 -4.70
C THR A 89 -3.85 -7.80 -4.61
N ASP A 90 -3.18 -8.51 -3.71
CA ASP A 90 -1.71 -8.53 -3.50
C ASP A 90 -0.89 -9.03 -4.70
N GLY A 91 -1.54 -9.75 -5.62
CA GLY A 91 -0.94 -10.31 -6.83
C GLY A 91 -0.38 -11.72 -6.68
N ALA A 92 -0.67 -12.41 -5.57
CA ALA A 92 -0.30 -13.81 -5.40
C ALA A 92 -0.84 -14.69 -6.54
N ARG A 93 -0.18 -15.82 -6.82
CA ARG A 93 -0.56 -16.71 -7.93
C ARG A 93 -2.01 -17.22 -7.82
N ALA A 94 -2.50 -17.42 -6.59
CA ALA A 94 -3.91 -17.77 -6.35
C ALA A 94 -4.88 -16.65 -6.76
N MET A 95 -4.46 -15.38 -6.69
CA MET A 95 -5.29 -14.24 -7.09
C MET A 95 -5.24 -14.01 -8.60
N THR A 96 -4.06 -14.20 -9.22
CA THR A 96 -3.74 -13.72 -10.58
C THR A 96 -3.67 -14.80 -11.66
N GLY A 97 -3.86 -16.08 -11.31
CA GLY A 97 -3.83 -17.18 -12.27
C GLY A 97 -4.74 -16.93 -13.47
N ARG A 98 -4.18 -16.98 -14.69
CA ARG A 98 -4.86 -16.61 -15.95
C ARG A 98 -6.21 -17.30 -16.16
N HIS A 99 -6.31 -18.57 -15.75
CA HIS A 99 -7.51 -19.40 -15.96
C HIS A 99 -8.18 -19.84 -14.66
N SER A 100 -7.46 -19.81 -13.54
CA SER A 100 -7.93 -20.39 -12.28
C SER A 100 -7.86 -19.45 -11.09
N GLY A 101 -7.27 -18.26 -11.26
CA GLY A 101 -7.13 -17.27 -10.20
C GLY A 101 -8.45 -16.60 -9.85
N VAL A 102 -8.53 -16.02 -8.65
CA VAL A 102 -9.74 -15.32 -8.14
C VAL A 102 -10.22 -14.26 -9.12
N ALA A 103 -9.30 -13.45 -9.67
CA ALA A 103 -9.65 -12.42 -10.64
C ALA A 103 -10.24 -12.98 -11.94
N ALA A 104 -9.73 -14.13 -12.42
CA ALA A 104 -10.25 -14.78 -13.61
C ALA A 104 -11.67 -15.31 -13.37
N ARG A 105 -11.90 -15.95 -12.21
CA ARG A 105 -13.22 -16.47 -11.81
C ARG A 105 -14.27 -15.36 -11.64
N ILE A 106 -13.91 -14.27 -10.97
CA ILE A 106 -14.82 -13.11 -10.85
C ILE A 106 -15.14 -12.53 -12.23
N LYS A 107 -14.19 -12.53 -13.16
CA LYS A 107 -14.42 -12.01 -14.52
C LYS A 107 -15.41 -12.85 -15.34
N GLU A 108 -15.63 -14.11 -14.99
CA GLU A 108 -16.68 -14.96 -15.60
C GLU A 108 -18.09 -14.48 -15.22
N VAL A 109 -18.28 -14.00 -13.99
CA VAL A 109 -19.57 -13.50 -13.47
C VAL A 109 -19.71 -11.97 -13.56
N ALA A 110 -18.60 -11.24 -13.72
CA ALA A 110 -18.52 -9.79 -13.90
C ALA A 110 -17.56 -9.44 -15.06
N PRO A 111 -17.99 -9.55 -16.34
CA PRO A 111 -17.10 -9.41 -17.49
C PRO A 111 -16.39 -8.05 -17.61
N GLU A 112 -17.04 -6.98 -17.11
CA GLU A 112 -16.52 -5.62 -17.15
C GLU A 112 -15.58 -5.29 -15.98
N MET A 113 -15.44 -6.20 -15.00
CA MET A 113 -14.59 -6.01 -13.85
C MET A 113 -13.12 -5.85 -14.26
N ARG A 114 -12.47 -4.85 -13.66
CA ARG A 114 -11.03 -4.60 -13.80
C ARG A 114 -10.28 -5.10 -12.59
N TRP A 115 -9.32 -5.98 -12.84
CA TRP A 115 -8.41 -6.40 -11.79
C TRP A 115 -7.23 -5.42 -11.69
N THR A 116 -6.90 -5.02 -10.47
CA THR A 116 -5.76 -4.17 -10.15
C THR A 116 -4.81 -4.89 -9.21
N HIS A 117 -3.56 -5.07 -9.62
CA HIS A 117 -2.50 -5.50 -8.71
C HIS A 117 -2.12 -4.35 -7.77
N CYS A 118 -2.24 -4.60 -6.47
CA CYS A 118 -1.93 -3.65 -5.40
C CYS A 118 -0.60 -2.93 -5.64
N SER A 119 -0.67 -1.60 -5.67
CA SER A 119 0.48 -0.76 -6.00
C SER A 119 1.57 -0.80 -4.91
N ILE A 120 1.19 -1.02 -3.66
CA ILE A 120 2.13 -1.18 -2.53
C ILE A 120 2.94 -2.48 -2.73
N HIS A 121 2.26 -3.57 -3.06
CA HIS A 121 2.92 -4.85 -3.36
C HIS A 121 3.80 -4.76 -4.63
N ARG A 122 3.35 -4.06 -5.68
CA ARG A 122 4.16 -3.84 -6.90
C ARG A 122 5.41 -3.01 -6.61
N GLU A 123 5.31 -1.97 -5.78
CA GLU A 123 6.47 -1.18 -5.35
C GLU A 123 7.48 -2.07 -4.62
N ALA A 124 7.02 -2.88 -3.65
CA ALA A 124 7.86 -3.83 -2.95
C ALA A 124 8.53 -4.83 -3.90
N LEU A 125 7.84 -5.29 -4.95
CA LEU A 125 8.43 -6.16 -5.97
C LEU A 125 9.46 -5.44 -6.84
N ALA A 126 9.24 -4.17 -7.16
CA ALA A 126 10.14 -3.35 -7.99
C ALA A 126 11.48 -3.01 -7.28
N VAL A 127 11.52 -3.08 -5.96
CA VAL A 127 12.72 -2.79 -5.15
C VAL A 127 13.60 -4.02 -4.94
N LYS A 128 13.09 -5.23 -5.18
CA LYS A 128 13.78 -6.48 -4.80
C LYS A 128 15.12 -6.71 -5.48
N LYS A 129 15.31 -6.32 -6.75
CA LYS A 129 16.56 -6.58 -7.47
C LYS A 129 17.56 -5.45 -7.23
N MET A 130 18.73 -5.83 -6.74
CA MET A 130 19.85 -4.92 -6.46
C MET A 130 21.19 -5.58 -6.85
N PRO A 131 22.25 -4.80 -7.09
CA PRO A 131 23.60 -5.33 -7.34
C PRO A 131 24.12 -6.17 -6.16
N ASP A 132 24.93 -7.19 -6.45
CA ASP A 132 25.43 -8.14 -5.44
C ASP A 132 26.24 -7.47 -4.33
N GLY A 133 27.01 -6.41 -4.65
CA GLY A 133 27.74 -5.63 -3.65
C GLY A 133 26.82 -5.03 -2.59
N LEU A 134 25.78 -4.30 -3.02
CA LEU A 134 24.79 -3.70 -2.12
C LEU A 134 23.91 -4.77 -1.44
N LYS A 135 23.63 -5.88 -2.13
CA LYS A 135 22.89 -7.00 -1.53
C LYS A 135 23.64 -7.62 -0.37
N SER A 136 24.95 -7.84 -0.52
CA SER A 136 25.81 -8.37 0.55
C SER A 136 25.81 -7.46 1.78
N VAL A 137 25.85 -6.14 1.57
CA VAL A 137 25.76 -5.14 2.65
C VAL A 137 24.40 -5.23 3.34
N LEU A 138 23.30 -5.26 2.58
CA LEU A 138 21.95 -5.39 3.11
C LEU A 138 21.78 -6.68 3.94
N ASP A 139 22.21 -7.82 3.40
CA ASP A 139 22.09 -9.13 4.06
C ASP A 139 22.92 -9.17 5.36
N SER A 140 24.12 -8.57 5.35
CA SER A 140 24.99 -8.47 6.52
C SER A 140 24.39 -7.56 7.59
N ALA A 141 23.86 -6.40 7.19
CA ALA A 141 23.16 -5.47 8.08
C ALA A 141 21.96 -6.13 8.79
N VAL A 142 21.13 -6.85 8.04
CA VAL A 142 19.98 -7.59 8.60
C VAL A 142 20.44 -8.67 9.58
N LYS A 143 21.51 -9.41 9.26
CA LYS A 143 22.08 -10.42 10.17
C LYS A 143 22.58 -9.79 11.47
N SER A 144 23.25 -8.65 11.40
CA SER A 144 23.75 -7.92 12.59
C SER A 144 22.61 -7.47 13.49
N VAL A 145 21.55 -6.88 12.92
CA VAL A 145 20.34 -6.49 13.67
C VAL A 145 19.70 -7.70 14.32
N ASN A 146 19.51 -8.79 13.57
CA ASN A 146 18.88 -10.00 14.08
C ASN A 146 19.70 -10.65 15.20
N PHE A 147 21.04 -10.62 15.13
CA PHE A 147 21.90 -11.12 16.20
C PHE A 147 21.65 -10.38 17.53
N ILE A 148 21.68 -9.04 17.50
CA ILE A 148 21.47 -8.21 18.69
C ILE A 148 20.04 -8.34 19.23
N LYS A 149 19.05 -8.48 18.34
CA LYS A 149 17.63 -8.58 18.70
C LYS A 149 17.18 -9.99 19.08
N ALA A 150 17.93 -11.03 18.74
CA ALA A 150 17.56 -12.43 18.97
C ALA A 150 17.40 -12.75 20.46
N GLN A 151 18.20 -12.10 21.33
CA GLN A 151 18.18 -12.34 22.76
C GLN A 151 17.74 -11.09 23.54
N PRO A 152 16.69 -11.16 24.39
CA PRO A 152 16.24 -10.03 25.20
C PRO A 152 17.35 -9.43 26.07
N MET A 153 18.26 -10.26 26.58
CA MET A 153 19.42 -9.79 27.33
C MET A 153 20.36 -8.93 26.48
N GLN A 154 20.68 -9.36 25.25
CA GLN A 154 21.53 -8.58 24.35
C GLN A 154 20.87 -7.25 23.99
N SER A 155 19.57 -7.24 23.69
CA SER A 155 18.83 -6.00 23.43
C SER A 155 18.86 -5.02 24.60
N ARG A 156 18.77 -5.51 25.85
CA ARG A 156 18.87 -4.65 27.05
C ARG A 156 20.28 -4.11 27.25
N LEU A 157 21.30 -4.95 27.08
CA LEU A 157 22.70 -4.52 27.19
C LEU A 157 23.06 -3.49 26.12
N PHE A 158 22.60 -3.70 24.89
CA PHE A 158 22.78 -2.75 23.80
C PHE A 158 22.12 -1.40 24.12
N GLN A 159 20.91 -1.42 24.70
CA GLN A 159 20.24 -0.19 25.10
C GLN A 159 21.03 0.59 26.15
N VAL A 160 21.55 -0.09 27.18
CA VAL A 160 22.39 0.54 28.20
C VAL A 160 23.63 1.18 27.56
N LEU A 161 24.27 0.47 26.61
CA LEU A 161 25.42 1.01 25.89
C LEU A 161 25.05 2.28 25.10
N CYS A 162 23.94 2.28 24.37
CA CYS A 162 23.47 3.47 23.64
C CYS A 162 23.21 4.65 24.59
N ASP A 163 22.55 4.39 25.73
CA ASP A 163 22.29 5.42 26.75
C ASP A 163 23.61 6.02 27.28
N GLU A 164 24.61 5.17 27.57
CA GLU A 164 25.94 5.58 28.04
C GLU A 164 26.74 6.35 26.99
N MET A 165 26.56 6.02 25.71
CA MET A 165 27.19 6.70 24.57
C MET A 165 26.45 7.99 24.16
N GLY A 166 25.31 8.30 24.79
CA GLY A 166 24.53 9.51 24.53
C GLY A 166 23.79 9.50 23.18
N SER A 167 23.47 8.32 22.64
CA SER A 167 22.78 8.17 21.36
C SER A 167 21.35 8.71 21.45
N GLU A 168 20.86 9.38 20.39
CA GLU A 168 19.47 9.84 20.31
C GLU A 168 18.48 8.65 20.34
N HIS A 169 18.86 7.55 19.69
CA HIS A 169 18.11 6.32 19.68
C HIS A 169 18.81 5.24 20.50
N VAL A 170 18.05 4.57 21.35
CA VAL A 170 18.62 3.65 22.35
C VAL A 170 18.26 2.19 22.07
N GLN A 171 17.60 1.92 20.94
CA GLN A 171 17.22 0.56 20.54
C GLN A 171 17.23 0.39 19.01
N LEU A 172 17.69 -0.78 18.55
CA LEU A 172 17.47 -1.25 17.19
C LEU A 172 16.03 -1.73 16.99
N LEU A 173 15.52 -1.53 15.78
CA LEU A 173 14.22 -2.04 15.34
C LEU A 173 14.38 -3.49 14.87
N LEU A 174 13.43 -4.37 15.23
CA LEU A 174 13.44 -5.74 14.72
C LEU A 174 12.99 -5.75 13.25
N HIS A 175 13.75 -6.43 12.41
CA HIS A 175 13.33 -6.72 11.04
C HIS A 175 12.46 -7.96 11.01
N THR A 176 11.31 -7.88 10.34
CA THR A 176 10.56 -9.05 9.89
C THR A 176 10.44 -8.96 8.38
N GLU A 177 10.69 -10.05 7.67
CA GLU A 177 10.63 -10.08 6.20
C GLU A 177 9.29 -9.60 5.62
N VAL A 178 8.23 -9.71 6.43
CA VAL A 178 6.83 -9.51 6.07
C VAL A 178 6.44 -8.03 5.87
N ILE A 179 7.24 -7.06 6.33
CA ILE A 179 6.85 -5.64 6.27
C ILE A 179 7.96 -4.79 5.67
N TRP A 180 7.82 -4.41 4.39
CA TRP A 180 8.82 -3.64 3.63
C TRP A 180 9.12 -2.26 4.22
N LEU A 181 8.12 -1.61 4.81
CA LEU A 181 8.27 -0.34 5.57
C LEU A 181 9.25 -0.45 6.74
N SER A 182 9.45 -1.66 7.30
CA SER A 182 10.39 -1.87 8.40
C SER A 182 11.84 -1.82 7.93
N ARG A 183 12.13 -2.19 6.67
CA ARG A 183 13.50 -2.31 6.16
C ARG A 183 14.23 -0.97 6.13
N GLY A 184 13.59 0.07 5.60
CA GLY A 184 14.18 1.41 5.57
C GLY A 184 14.47 1.94 6.97
N LYS A 185 13.48 1.86 7.87
CA LYS A 185 13.66 2.30 9.27
C LYS A 185 14.74 1.51 10.01
N VAL A 186 14.83 0.20 9.77
CA VAL A 186 15.88 -0.65 10.36
C VAL A 186 17.27 -0.24 9.87
N LEU A 187 17.43 0.00 8.56
CA LEU A 187 18.71 0.42 8.00
C LEU A 187 19.13 1.81 8.47
N SER A 188 18.21 2.77 8.50
CA SER A 188 18.49 4.10 9.05
C SER A 188 18.88 4.02 10.51
N ARG A 189 18.15 3.26 11.33
CA ARG A 189 18.49 3.08 12.74
C ARG A 189 19.83 2.36 12.94
N LEU A 190 20.12 1.34 12.13
CA LEU A 190 21.41 0.64 12.20
C LEU A 190 22.55 1.58 11.83
N PHE A 191 22.37 2.40 10.80
CA PHE A 191 23.37 3.36 10.38
C PHE A 191 23.58 4.46 11.42
N GLU A 192 22.52 5.01 12.01
CA GLU A 192 22.62 5.96 13.13
C GLU A 192 23.42 5.38 14.30
N LEU A 193 23.20 4.09 14.62
CA LEU A 193 23.82 3.40 15.75
C LEU A 193 25.07 2.58 15.39
N HIS A 194 25.69 2.84 14.24
CA HIS A 194 26.77 1.96 13.74
C HIS A 194 27.98 1.93 14.68
N ARG A 195 28.28 3.04 15.38
CA ARG A 195 29.40 3.13 16.33
C ARG A 195 29.11 2.35 17.61
N GLU A 196 27.89 2.44 18.12
CA GLU A 196 27.41 1.68 19.27
C GLU A 196 27.39 0.19 18.95
N VAL A 197 26.94 -0.18 17.74
CA VAL A 197 26.95 -1.57 17.26
C VAL A 197 28.39 -2.08 17.12
N GLN A 198 29.30 -1.26 16.58
CA GLN A 198 30.72 -1.58 16.50
C GLN A 198 31.29 -1.90 17.89
N VAL A 199 31.09 -1.02 18.88
CA VAL A 199 31.54 -1.23 20.27
C VAL A 199 30.88 -2.46 20.90
N PHE A 200 29.57 -2.62 20.72
CA PHE A 200 28.83 -3.74 21.29
C PHE A 200 29.32 -5.10 20.79
N LEU A 201 29.76 -5.17 19.54
CA LEU A 201 30.19 -6.41 18.90
C LEU A 201 31.66 -6.77 19.14
N GLN A 202 32.49 -5.86 19.66
CA GLN A 202 33.93 -6.08 19.90
C GLN A 202 34.22 -7.37 20.69
N ASP A 203 33.47 -7.59 21.77
CA ASP A 203 33.66 -8.74 22.67
C ASP A 203 32.67 -9.88 22.40
N LYS A 204 32.01 -9.87 21.23
CA LYS A 204 31.03 -10.90 20.85
C LYS A 204 31.61 -11.81 19.78
N THR A 205 31.37 -13.11 19.93
CA THR A 205 31.63 -14.07 18.86
C THR A 205 30.58 -13.92 17.76
N PHE A 206 30.76 -12.92 16.89
CA PHE A 206 29.89 -12.65 15.76
C PHE A 206 30.72 -12.44 14.48
N PRO A 207 30.58 -13.29 13.45
CA PRO A 207 31.46 -13.27 12.26
C PRO A 207 31.44 -11.99 11.42
N LEU A 208 30.47 -11.09 11.62
CA LEU A 208 30.34 -9.85 10.88
C LEU A 208 30.63 -8.61 11.75
N SER A 209 31.34 -8.75 12.87
CA SER A 209 31.78 -7.61 13.69
C SER A 209 32.63 -6.63 12.89
N ASP A 210 33.52 -7.17 12.05
CA ASP A 210 34.58 -6.40 11.40
C ASP A 210 34.05 -5.45 10.31
N VAL A 211 32.86 -5.73 9.76
CA VAL A 211 32.26 -4.89 8.71
C VAL A 211 31.91 -3.48 9.22
N PHE A 212 31.73 -3.30 10.53
CA PHE A 212 31.49 -1.99 11.13
C PHE A 212 32.76 -1.14 11.29
N TYR A 213 33.94 -1.69 10.95
CA TYR A 213 35.19 -0.95 10.81
C TYR A 213 35.52 -0.60 9.35
N ASP A 214 34.81 -1.22 8.39
CA ASP A 214 35.02 -1.02 6.97
C ASP A 214 34.25 0.21 6.48
N THR A 215 34.99 1.27 6.13
CA THR A 215 34.41 2.53 5.64
C THR A 215 33.74 2.39 4.27
N VAL A 216 34.15 1.43 3.44
CA VAL A 216 33.52 1.11 2.15
C VAL A 216 32.17 0.44 2.39
N TRP A 217 32.10 -0.47 3.36
CA TRP A 217 30.85 -1.09 3.79
C TRP A 217 29.89 -0.07 4.41
N LEU A 218 30.38 0.77 5.31
CA LEU A 218 29.59 1.83 5.97
C LEU A 218 29.06 2.86 4.95
N SER A 219 29.85 3.23 3.94
CA SER A 219 29.37 4.11 2.85
C SER A 219 28.19 3.49 2.09
N GLN A 220 28.27 2.19 1.79
CA GLN A 220 27.16 1.48 1.15
C GLN A 220 25.95 1.36 2.07
N LEU A 221 26.15 1.13 3.37
CA LEU A 221 25.07 1.11 4.35
C LEU A 221 24.38 2.49 4.45
N ALA A 222 25.15 3.58 4.43
CA ALA A 222 24.64 4.95 4.44
C ALA A 222 23.74 5.21 3.23
N TYR A 223 24.22 4.85 2.03
CA TYR A 223 23.44 4.93 0.80
C TYR A 223 22.16 4.09 0.87
N LEU A 224 22.23 2.86 1.39
CA LEU A 224 21.07 1.99 1.56
C LEU A 224 20.05 2.59 2.54
N SER A 225 20.49 3.18 3.64
CA SER A 225 19.62 3.93 4.55
C SER A 225 18.87 5.03 3.80
N ASP A 226 19.58 5.89 3.07
CA ASP A 226 18.96 7.01 2.36
C ASP A 226 17.98 6.56 1.27
N ILE A 227 18.37 5.62 0.40
CA ILE A 227 17.51 5.19 -0.72
C ILE A 227 16.26 4.45 -0.21
N PHE A 228 16.40 3.60 0.82
CA PHE A 228 15.24 2.94 1.41
C PHE A 228 14.34 3.92 2.17
N SER A 229 14.88 5.01 2.73
CA SER A 229 14.04 6.09 3.26
C SER A 229 13.19 6.73 2.16
N ARG A 230 13.77 7.02 0.97
CA ARG A 230 13.01 7.56 -0.17
C ARG A 230 11.93 6.60 -0.68
N LEU A 231 12.22 5.30 -0.68
CA LEU A 231 11.26 4.26 -1.06
C LEU A 231 10.14 4.13 -0.02
N ASN A 232 10.47 4.25 1.25
CA ASN A 232 9.48 4.29 2.33
C ASN A 232 8.54 5.50 2.22
N ASP A 233 9.06 6.68 1.87
CA ASP A 233 8.24 7.87 1.60
C ASP A 233 7.26 7.66 0.44
N LEU A 234 7.72 7.01 -0.64
CA LEU A 234 6.86 6.62 -1.74
C LEU A 234 5.76 5.67 -1.26
N ASN A 235 6.13 4.61 -0.53
CA ASN A 235 5.20 3.61 -0.04
C ASN A 235 4.12 4.22 0.87
N LEU A 236 4.52 5.06 1.84
CA LEU A 236 3.59 5.84 2.67
C LEU A 236 2.69 6.74 1.83
N GLY A 237 3.25 7.33 0.77
CA GLY A 237 2.49 8.12 -0.19
C GLY A 237 1.44 7.33 -0.96
N LEU A 238 1.63 6.03 -1.19
CA LEU A 238 0.67 5.16 -1.87
C LEU A 238 -0.45 4.67 -0.94
N GLN A 239 -0.28 4.82 0.38
CA GLN A 239 -1.27 4.47 1.38
C GLN A 239 -2.28 5.61 1.58
N GLY A 240 -3.47 5.25 2.07
CA GLY A 240 -4.52 6.20 2.38
C GLY A 240 -5.89 5.78 1.86
N LEU A 241 -6.90 6.58 2.25
CA LEU A 241 -8.26 6.47 1.74
C LEU A 241 -8.37 7.14 0.38
N SER A 242 -9.29 6.67 -0.45
CA SER A 242 -9.65 7.30 -1.73
C SER A 242 -8.50 7.48 -2.73
N ILE A 243 -7.38 6.78 -2.55
CA ILE A 243 -6.29 6.71 -3.53
C ILE A 243 -6.83 6.04 -4.79
N ASN A 244 -6.69 6.74 -5.91
CA ASN A 244 -7.05 6.24 -7.23
C ASN A 244 -5.78 5.96 -8.08
N VAL A 245 -5.97 5.34 -9.24
CA VAL A 245 -4.87 4.93 -10.13
C VAL A 245 -4.01 6.10 -10.60
N PHE A 246 -4.59 7.30 -10.70
CA PHE A 246 -3.87 8.47 -11.14
C PHE A 246 -2.91 9.01 -10.09
N ASP A 247 -3.34 9.03 -8.82
CA ASP A 247 -2.48 9.42 -7.68
C ASP A 247 -1.25 8.52 -7.60
N VAL A 248 -1.45 7.21 -7.78
CA VAL A 248 -0.37 6.21 -7.82
C VAL A 248 0.60 6.56 -8.96
N GLN A 249 0.09 6.81 -10.16
CA GLN A 249 0.93 7.08 -11.31
C GLN A 249 1.77 8.35 -11.12
N ASP A 250 1.22 9.40 -10.52
CA ASP A 250 1.93 10.66 -10.28
C ASP A 250 3.06 10.47 -9.27
N LYS A 251 2.81 9.72 -8.20
CA LYS A 251 3.83 9.37 -7.20
C LYS A 251 4.94 8.50 -7.79
N ILE A 252 4.60 7.50 -8.61
CA ILE A 252 5.59 6.64 -9.28
C ILE A 252 6.41 7.43 -10.30
N ASN A 253 5.78 8.26 -11.14
CA ASN A 253 6.48 9.11 -12.09
C ASN A 253 7.41 10.11 -11.39
N THR A 254 6.97 10.65 -10.24
CA THR A 254 7.82 11.49 -9.40
C THR A 254 9.04 10.73 -8.88
N MET A 255 8.86 9.51 -8.37
CA MET A 255 9.99 8.68 -7.93
C MET A 255 10.96 8.39 -9.09
N LEU A 256 10.45 8.05 -10.27
CA LEU A 256 11.27 7.77 -11.45
C LEU A 256 12.13 8.98 -11.88
N LYS A 257 11.56 10.20 -11.82
CA LYS A 257 12.32 11.44 -12.07
C LYS A 257 13.36 11.71 -10.97
N LYS A 258 13.03 11.43 -9.70
CA LYS A 258 14.00 11.53 -8.59
C LYS A 258 15.17 10.56 -8.76
N LEU A 259 14.90 9.30 -9.09
CA LEU A 259 15.94 8.29 -9.34
C LEU A 259 16.86 8.69 -10.50
N GLU A 260 16.32 9.31 -11.55
CA GLU A 260 17.11 9.87 -12.65
C GLU A 260 18.04 10.99 -12.18
N LEU A 261 17.50 11.95 -11.42
CA LEU A 261 18.29 13.02 -10.82
C LEU A 261 19.42 12.46 -9.93
N PHE A 262 19.12 11.48 -9.09
CA PHE A 262 20.10 10.85 -8.21
C PHE A 262 21.20 10.17 -9.01
N GLN A 263 20.84 9.48 -10.10
CA GLN A 263 21.80 8.85 -10.99
C GLN A 263 22.74 9.87 -11.63
N ILE A 264 22.21 11.01 -12.09
CA ILE A 264 22.99 12.11 -12.68
C ILE A 264 23.99 12.67 -11.65
N LYS A 265 23.52 12.95 -10.43
CA LYS A 265 24.36 13.47 -9.33
C LYS A 265 25.50 12.52 -8.96
N VAL A 266 25.18 11.24 -8.70
CA VAL A 266 26.20 10.24 -8.31
C VAL A 266 27.25 10.04 -9.40
N LYS A 267 26.86 10.06 -10.69
CA LYS A 267 27.82 10.01 -11.81
C LYS A 267 28.75 11.21 -11.87
N ALA A 268 28.28 12.38 -11.43
CA ALA A 268 29.09 13.59 -11.32
C ALA A 268 29.95 13.64 -10.04
N GLY A 269 29.89 12.60 -9.19
CA GLY A 269 30.56 12.58 -7.89
C GLY A 269 29.83 13.35 -6.78
N ASP A 270 28.61 13.86 -7.06
CA ASP A 270 27.79 14.59 -6.11
C ASP A 270 26.87 13.61 -5.35
N VAL A 271 27.08 13.51 -4.04
CA VAL A 271 26.30 12.65 -3.13
C VAL A 271 25.23 13.40 -2.34
N SER A 272 25.02 14.70 -2.55
CA SER A 272 24.07 15.53 -1.79
C SER A 272 22.61 15.09 -1.83
N ALA A 273 22.25 14.16 -2.72
CA ALA A 273 20.94 13.51 -2.73
C ALA A 273 20.76 12.49 -1.58
N PHE A 274 21.85 12.11 -0.92
CA PHE A 274 21.99 11.05 0.08
C PHE A 274 22.61 11.63 1.36
N PRO A 275 21.81 12.26 2.23
CA PRO A 275 22.33 13.01 3.39
C PRO A 275 23.12 12.16 4.38
N ALA A 276 22.71 10.91 4.63
CA ALA A 276 23.45 10.03 5.55
C ALA A 276 24.83 9.68 4.97
N LEU A 277 24.90 9.40 3.66
CA LEU A 277 26.17 9.18 2.97
C LEU A 277 27.04 10.44 2.95
N GLU A 278 26.46 11.59 2.61
CA GLU A 278 27.16 12.88 2.55
C GLU A 278 27.76 13.25 3.92
N SER A 279 26.97 13.14 4.99
CA SER A 279 27.45 13.39 6.36
C SER A 279 28.57 12.44 6.73
N PHE A 280 28.41 11.15 6.46
CA PHE A 280 29.43 10.15 6.77
C PHE A 280 30.76 10.38 6.06
N LEU A 281 30.72 10.68 4.75
CA LEU A 281 31.94 10.96 3.99
C LEU A 281 32.62 12.23 4.51
N SER A 282 31.84 13.28 4.82
CA SER A 282 32.35 14.54 5.36
C SER A 282 32.99 14.37 6.75
N GLU A 283 32.28 13.72 7.68
CA GLU A 283 32.73 13.52 9.07
C GLU A 283 33.99 12.66 9.18
N ASN A 284 34.21 11.76 8.22
CA ASN A 284 35.37 10.87 8.21
C ASN A 284 36.45 11.30 7.22
N GLU A 285 36.32 12.48 6.59
CA GLU A 285 37.24 13.02 5.58
C GLU A 285 37.50 12.05 4.40
N LEU A 286 36.44 11.36 3.95
CA LEU A 286 36.50 10.34 2.92
C LEU A 286 35.97 10.84 1.57
N THR A 287 36.49 10.25 0.49
CA THR A 287 35.89 10.35 -0.85
C THR A 287 35.12 9.09 -1.19
N LEU A 288 34.05 9.21 -1.99
CA LEU A 288 33.29 8.05 -2.44
C LEU A 288 34.14 7.15 -3.34
N ASP A 289 34.37 5.91 -2.88
CA ASP A 289 35.03 4.84 -3.63
C ASP A 289 34.37 4.60 -5.00
N ASP A 290 35.17 4.39 -6.03
CA ASP A 290 34.68 4.23 -7.41
C ASP A 290 33.80 2.98 -7.57
N GLY A 291 34.13 1.87 -6.89
CA GLY A 291 33.33 0.65 -6.90
C GLY A 291 31.99 0.83 -6.20
N VAL A 292 31.96 1.60 -5.10
CA VAL A 292 30.70 2.01 -4.44
C VAL A 292 29.87 2.88 -5.36
N ARG A 293 30.49 3.87 -6.03
CA ARG A 293 29.80 4.75 -7.00
C ARG A 293 29.16 3.93 -8.12
N ASP A 294 29.89 2.98 -8.69
CA ASP A 294 29.39 2.11 -9.75
C ASP A 294 28.21 1.25 -9.28
N ASN A 295 28.30 0.68 -8.08
CA ASN A 295 27.20 -0.07 -7.46
C ASN A 295 25.96 0.79 -7.25
N MET A 296 26.11 2.02 -6.76
CA MET A 296 25.00 2.96 -6.59
C MET A 296 24.34 3.30 -7.92
N VAL A 297 25.13 3.62 -8.95
CA VAL A 297 24.62 3.93 -10.30
C VAL A 297 23.88 2.73 -10.89
N ALA A 298 24.47 1.53 -10.81
CA ALA A 298 23.83 0.30 -11.29
C ALA A 298 22.50 0.02 -10.57
N HIS A 299 22.45 0.25 -9.26
CA HIS A 299 21.22 0.09 -8.48
C HIS A 299 20.14 1.08 -8.89
N LEU A 300 20.47 2.38 -9.03
CA LEU A 300 19.51 3.40 -9.45
C LEU A 300 18.94 3.13 -10.86
N VAL A 301 19.78 2.67 -11.78
CA VAL A 301 19.33 2.24 -13.13
C VAL A 301 18.38 1.04 -13.04
N SER A 302 18.75 0.01 -12.27
CA SER A 302 17.92 -1.18 -12.07
C SER A 302 16.58 -0.83 -11.41
N LEU A 303 16.56 0.06 -10.42
CA LEU A 303 15.34 0.54 -9.79
C LEU A 303 14.43 1.23 -10.80
N ARG A 304 14.94 2.16 -11.61
CA ARG A 304 14.14 2.83 -12.65
C ARG A 304 13.52 1.84 -13.63
N GLN A 305 14.31 0.86 -14.09
CA GLN A 305 13.83 -0.18 -15.00
C GLN A 305 12.74 -1.02 -14.37
N GLN A 306 12.94 -1.48 -13.13
CA GLN A 306 11.96 -2.28 -12.40
C GLN A 306 10.67 -1.51 -12.13
N PHE A 307 10.77 -0.25 -11.69
CA PHE A 307 9.59 0.59 -11.52
C PHE A 307 8.82 0.75 -12.83
N ARG A 308 9.49 0.93 -13.98
CA ARG A 308 8.81 0.98 -15.28
C ARG A 308 8.20 -0.36 -15.71
N GLN A 309 8.85 -1.48 -15.38
CA GLN A 309 8.31 -2.81 -15.65
C GLN A 309 7.04 -3.08 -14.82
N TYR A 310 7.10 -2.79 -13.52
CA TYR A 310 5.97 -3.00 -12.63
C TYR A 310 4.90 -1.93 -12.81
N PHE A 311 5.22 -0.71 -13.23
CA PHE A 311 4.30 0.41 -13.46
C PHE A 311 4.46 0.97 -14.88
N PRO A 312 3.81 0.33 -15.87
CA PRO A 312 3.86 0.80 -17.25
C PRO A 312 3.21 2.18 -17.39
N VAL A 313 3.62 2.90 -18.43
CA VAL A 313 3.03 4.21 -18.77
C VAL A 313 1.56 3.99 -19.13
N MET A 314 0.67 4.70 -18.44
CA MET A 314 -0.75 4.69 -18.75
C MET A 314 -1.02 5.47 -20.04
N THR A 315 -1.97 5.03 -20.85
CA THR A 315 -2.36 5.75 -22.07
C THR A 315 -3.03 7.07 -21.74
N GLU A 316 -2.92 8.04 -22.65
CA GLU A 316 -3.49 9.38 -22.50
C GLU A 316 -5.01 9.40 -22.73
N ASP A 317 -5.62 8.26 -23.08
CA ASP A 317 -7.05 8.14 -23.41
C ASP A 317 -8.00 8.50 -22.26
N ASN A 318 -7.49 8.55 -21.03
CA ASN A 318 -8.25 8.91 -19.83
C ASN A 318 -7.83 10.26 -19.23
N SER A 319 -7.04 11.06 -19.96
CA SER A 319 -6.56 12.38 -19.52
C SER A 319 -7.70 13.36 -19.21
N TRP A 320 -8.79 13.31 -19.98
CA TRP A 320 -10.00 14.09 -19.76
C TRP A 320 -10.63 13.88 -18.37
N MET A 321 -10.41 12.72 -17.74
CA MET A 321 -10.90 12.48 -16.38
C MET A 321 -10.12 13.29 -15.35
N ARG A 322 -8.82 13.52 -15.58
CA ARG A 322 -7.92 14.25 -14.66
C ARG A 322 -7.95 15.75 -14.86
N SER A 323 -8.05 16.18 -16.12
CA SER A 323 -7.95 17.58 -16.50
C SER A 323 -9.07 17.95 -17.47
N PRO A 324 -10.34 17.75 -17.09
CA PRO A 324 -11.47 17.97 -18.00
C PRO A 324 -11.53 19.41 -18.54
N PHE A 325 -11.10 20.38 -17.73
CA PHE A 325 -11.14 21.82 -18.05
C PHE A 325 -9.96 22.34 -18.88
N SER A 326 -9.02 21.47 -19.25
CA SER A 326 -7.90 21.81 -20.14
C SER A 326 -7.95 21.04 -21.45
N MET A 327 -9.09 20.41 -21.77
CA MET A 327 -9.25 19.63 -23.00
C MET A 327 -9.51 20.56 -24.19
N GLU A 328 -8.77 20.34 -25.27
CA GLU A 328 -9.02 20.98 -26.57
C GLU A 328 -9.67 19.98 -27.53
N ALA A 329 -10.48 20.46 -28.47
CA ALA A 329 -11.18 19.61 -29.44
C ALA A 329 -10.24 18.72 -30.27
N SER A 330 -9.04 19.21 -30.58
CA SER A 330 -8.00 18.46 -31.30
C SER A 330 -7.37 17.32 -30.47
N GLY A 331 -7.44 17.40 -29.14
CA GLY A 331 -6.84 16.48 -28.19
C GLY A 331 -7.82 15.50 -27.55
N LEU A 332 -9.07 15.42 -28.03
CA LEU A 332 -10.07 14.55 -27.44
C LEU A 332 -9.76 13.05 -27.71
N PRO A 333 -9.88 12.19 -26.68
CA PRO A 333 -9.62 10.77 -26.82
C PRO A 333 -10.50 10.07 -27.85
N LYS A 334 -9.90 9.13 -28.59
CA LYS A 334 -10.61 8.35 -29.63
C LYS A 334 -11.50 7.23 -29.08
N ASN A 335 -11.37 6.89 -27.79
CA ASN A 335 -12.22 5.91 -27.10
C ASN A 335 -13.57 6.51 -26.63
N LEU A 336 -13.78 7.81 -26.85
CA LEU A 336 -15.06 8.48 -26.64
C LEU A 336 -15.83 8.55 -27.97
N THR A 337 -17.15 8.37 -27.88
CA THR A 337 -18.08 8.66 -28.99
C THR A 337 -18.14 10.16 -29.24
N VAL A 338 -18.63 10.59 -30.41
CA VAL A 338 -18.76 12.02 -30.74
C VAL A 338 -19.63 12.76 -29.71
N ALA A 339 -20.75 12.17 -29.28
CA ALA A 339 -21.61 12.77 -28.26
C ALA A 339 -20.89 12.93 -26.90
N GLU A 340 -20.05 11.98 -26.51
CA GLU A 340 -19.24 12.08 -25.29
C GLU A 340 -18.12 13.12 -25.45
N GLN A 341 -17.52 13.24 -26.63
CA GLN A 341 -16.56 14.28 -26.95
C GLN A 341 -17.18 15.68 -26.85
N GLU A 342 -18.37 15.87 -27.41
CA GLU A 342 -19.16 17.10 -27.27
C GLU A 342 -19.46 17.41 -25.79
N SER A 343 -19.88 16.40 -25.01
CA SER A 343 -20.09 16.54 -23.57
C SER A 343 -18.81 16.96 -22.81
N VAL A 344 -17.63 16.45 -23.19
CA VAL A 344 -16.36 16.88 -22.60
C VAL A 344 -16.08 18.34 -22.93
N ILE A 345 -16.36 18.78 -24.17
CA ILE A 345 -16.19 20.18 -24.58
C ILE A 345 -17.12 21.09 -23.76
N GLU A 346 -18.39 20.72 -23.62
CA GLU A 346 -19.37 21.47 -22.82
C GLU A 346 -18.90 21.61 -21.37
N LEU A 347 -18.54 20.49 -20.73
CA LEU A 347 -18.04 20.48 -19.36
C LEU A 347 -16.74 21.30 -19.23
N SER A 348 -15.83 21.23 -20.21
CA SER A 348 -14.57 21.99 -20.17
C SER A 348 -14.78 23.51 -20.17
N CYS A 349 -15.89 23.97 -20.76
CA CYS A 349 -16.31 25.37 -20.82
C CYS A 349 -17.13 25.81 -19.60
N ASP A 350 -17.55 24.88 -18.72
CA ASP A 350 -18.34 25.21 -17.54
C ASP A 350 -17.45 25.73 -16.39
N GLU A 351 -17.35 27.07 -16.32
CA GLU A 351 -16.61 27.75 -15.26
C GLU A 351 -17.20 27.55 -13.85
N THR A 352 -18.49 27.17 -13.74
CA THR A 352 -19.16 26.96 -12.46
C THR A 352 -18.73 25.65 -11.80
N LEU A 353 -18.32 24.66 -12.60
CA LEU A 353 -17.84 23.37 -12.13
C LEU A 353 -16.36 23.36 -11.71
N LYS A 354 -15.54 24.30 -12.20
CA LYS A 354 -14.09 24.38 -11.85
C LYS A 354 -13.82 24.52 -10.35
N PRO A 355 -14.50 25.38 -9.59
CA PRO A 355 -14.32 25.46 -8.14
C PRO A 355 -14.71 24.17 -7.43
N ALA A 356 -15.76 23.49 -7.89
CA ALA A 356 -16.20 22.21 -7.31
C ALA A 356 -15.16 21.11 -7.55
N PHE A 357 -14.64 21.01 -8.79
CA PHE A 357 -13.57 20.09 -9.16
C PHE A 357 -12.33 20.21 -8.27
N ARG A 358 -11.91 21.43 -7.95
CA ARG A 358 -10.72 21.68 -7.11
C ARG A 358 -10.91 21.36 -5.63
N LYS A 359 -12.15 21.24 -5.14
CA LYS A 359 -12.47 21.11 -3.71
C LYS A 359 -12.77 19.67 -3.28
N GLN A 360 -12.91 18.74 -4.21
CA GLN A 360 -13.31 17.37 -3.92
C GLN A 360 -12.38 16.36 -4.57
N SER A 361 -12.47 15.09 -4.17
CA SER A 361 -11.71 14.04 -4.83
C SER A 361 -12.18 13.85 -6.27
N LEU A 362 -11.32 13.30 -7.11
CA LEU A 362 -11.62 13.11 -8.52
C LEU A 362 -12.83 12.19 -8.74
N VAL A 363 -12.93 11.11 -7.96
CA VAL A 363 -14.06 10.18 -8.04
C VAL A 363 -15.35 10.85 -7.58
N ASP A 364 -15.33 11.66 -6.51
CA ASP A 364 -16.52 12.37 -6.02
C ASP A 364 -17.01 13.41 -7.02
N PHE A 365 -16.09 14.07 -7.74
CA PHE A 365 -16.48 14.96 -8.83
C PHE A 365 -17.27 14.23 -9.89
N TRP A 366 -16.72 13.13 -10.41
CA TRP A 366 -17.38 12.37 -11.47
C TRP A 366 -18.68 11.72 -11.00
N ILE A 367 -18.77 11.27 -9.75
CA ILE A 367 -20.03 10.82 -9.13
C ILE A 367 -21.09 11.92 -9.20
N LYS A 368 -20.78 13.14 -8.77
CA LYS A 368 -21.74 14.26 -8.77
C LYS A 368 -22.15 14.71 -10.17
N GLN A 369 -21.27 14.53 -11.16
CA GLN A 369 -21.58 14.84 -12.57
C GLN A 369 -22.55 13.85 -13.21
N HIS A 370 -22.97 12.78 -12.53
CA HIS A 370 -23.87 11.78 -13.12
C HIS A 370 -25.20 12.36 -13.62
N ARG A 371 -25.73 13.39 -12.95
CA ARG A 371 -27.00 14.00 -13.34
C ARG A 371 -26.92 14.80 -14.64
N GLU A 372 -25.82 15.52 -14.85
CA GLU A 372 -25.64 16.42 -16.00
C GLU A 372 -24.91 15.73 -17.16
N TYR A 373 -23.92 14.90 -16.85
CA TYR A 373 -23.08 14.19 -17.81
C TYR A 373 -23.06 12.67 -17.54
N PRO A 374 -24.19 11.96 -17.68
CA PRO A 374 -24.33 10.57 -17.24
C PRO A 374 -23.34 9.61 -17.91
N ALA A 375 -23.13 9.71 -19.23
CA ALA A 375 -22.22 8.83 -19.96
C ALA A 375 -20.74 9.03 -19.56
N LEU A 376 -20.33 10.28 -19.38
CA LEU A 376 -18.97 10.62 -18.93
C LEU A 376 -18.74 10.18 -17.48
N SER A 377 -19.68 10.52 -16.60
CA SER A 377 -19.68 10.10 -15.21
C SER A 377 -19.57 8.58 -15.09
N ASP A 378 -20.38 7.82 -15.83
CA ASP A 378 -20.35 6.35 -15.83
C ASP A 378 -18.96 5.80 -16.19
N LYS A 379 -18.37 6.26 -17.31
CA LYS A 379 -17.02 5.87 -17.74
C LYS A 379 -15.95 6.23 -16.71
N ALA A 380 -16.02 7.42 -16.14
CA ALA A 380 -15.05 7.90 -15.17
C ALA A 380 -15.16 7.14 -13.84
N VAL A 381 -16.37 6.93 -13.32
CA VAL A 381 -16.61 6.18 -12.08
C VAL A 381 -16.18 4.73 -12.24
N ARG A 382 -16.52 4.05 -13.34
CA ARG A 382 -16.03 2.68 -13.61
C ARG A 382 -14.50 2.59 -13.67
N PHE A 383 -13.81 3.67 -14.06
CA PHE A 383 -12.35 3.74 -14.10
C PHE A 383 -11.72 4.10 -12.75
N LEU A 384 -12.32 5.01 -11.98
CA LEU A 384 -11.75 5.58 -10.76
C LEU A 384 -12.18 4.87 -9.47
N LEU A 385 -13.35 4.22 -9.47
CA LEU A 385 -13.86 3.51 -8.30
C LEU A 385 -13.02 2.27 -7.91
N PRO A 386 -12.40 1.50 -8.82
CA PRO A 386 -11.49 0.42 -8.44
C PRO A 386 -10.39 0.85 -7.47
N PHE A 387 -10.11 0.02 -6.46
CA PHE A 387 -8.98 0.23 -5.55
C PHE A 387 -7.65 0.12 -6.29
N ALA A 388 -6.69 0.98 -5.92
CA ALA A 388 -5.32 0.94 -6.41
C ALA A 388 -4.36 0.18 -5.47
N THR A 389 -4.77 -0.04 -4.22
CA THR A 389 -3.98 -0.68 -3.15
C THR A 389 -4.87 -1.59 -2.29
N THR A 390 -4.22 -2.50 -1.55
CA THR A 390 -4.83 -3.33 -0.50
C THR A 390 -4.60 -2.75 0.91
N TYR A 391 -4.36 -1.43 1.00
CA TYR A 391 -4.00 -0.73 2.24
C TYR A 391 -5.03 -0.91 3.36
N LEU A 392 -6.33 -0.97 3.03
CA LEU A 392 -7.36 -1.17 4.06
C LEU A 392 -7.29 -2.57 4.66
N CYS A 393 -6.97 -3.59 3.85
CA CYS A 393 -6.72 -4.94 4.37
C CYS A 393 -5.52 -4.94 5.33
N GLU A 394 -4.40 -4.32 4.97
CA GLU A 394 -3.22 -4.21 5.86
C GLU A 394 -3.55 -3.52 7.19
N LYS A 395 -4.32 -2.42 7.14
CA LYS A 395 -4.82 -1.71 8.33
C LYS A 395 -5.77 -2.59 9.15
N GLY A 396 -6.64 -3.34 8.48
CA GLY A 396 -7.58 -4.27 9.10
C GLY A 396 -6.88 -5.45 9.77
N PHE A 397 -5.82 -6.00 9.18
CA PHE A 397 -4.98 -7.05 9.78
C PHE A 397 -4.32 -6.60 11.08
N SER A 398 -3.85 -5.35 11.14
CA SER A 398 -3.32 -4.78 12.38
C SER A 398 -4.38 -4.76 13.49
N SER A 399 -5.64 -4.45 13.13
CA SER A 399 -6.76 -4.50 14.09
C SER A 399 -7.13 -5.93 14.48
N LEU A 400 -7.09 -6.87 13.53
CA LEU A 400 -7.33 -8.29 13.77
C LEU A 400 -6.30 -8.87 14.75
N ALA A 401 -5.01 -8.53 14.59
CA ALA A 401 -3.94 -8.99 15.48
C ALA A 401 -4.11 -8.49 16.93
N VAL A 402 -4.69 -7.29 17.11
CA VAL A 402 -5.03 -6.76 18.45
C VAL A 402 -6.22 -7.49 19.07
N ILE A 403 -7.23 -7.85 18.26
CA ILE A 403 -8.44 -8.54 18.73
C ILE A 403 -8.15 -10.02 19.03
N LYS A 404 -7.51 -10.73 18.08
CA LYS A 404 -7.14 -12.14 18.18
C LYS A 404 -5.74 -12.27 18.76
N THR A 405 -5.67 -12.29 20.09
CA THR A 405 -4.42 -12.58 20.83
C THR A 405 -4.23 -14.08 21.03
N LYS A 406 -3.05 -14.51 21.52
CA LYS A 406 -2.77 -15.91 21.87
C LYS A 406 -3.84 -16.53 22.80
N TYR A 407 -4.44 -15.73 23.68
CA TYR A 407 -5.47 -16.16 24.63
C TYR A 407 -6.90 -16.08 24.07
N ARG A 408 -7.09 -15.47 22.89
CA ARG A 408 -8.39 -15.24 22.23
C ARG A 408 -8.40 -15.72 20.78
N SER A 409 -7.54 -16.68 20.44
CA SER A 409 -7.35 -17.15 19.06
C SER A 409 -8.59 -17.77 18.43
N ARG A 410 -9.52 -18.30 19.25
CA ARG A 410 -10.79 -18.90 18.80
C ARG A 410 -11.96 -17.92 18.73
N LEU A 411 -11.75 -16.64 19.04
CA LEU A 411 -12.79 -15.62 18.98
C LEU A 411 -13.22 -15.39 17.53
N ASN A 412 -14.54 -15.35 17.27
CA ASN A 412 -15.06 -14.79 16.03
C ASN A 412 -14.87 -13.27 16.07
N ALA A 413 -13.84 -12.78 15.40
CA ALA A 413 -13.44 -11.37 15.43
C ALA A 413 -14.26 -10.48 14.47
N GLU A 414 -15.07 -11.05 13.56
CA GLU A 414 -15.76 -10.26 12.52
C GLU A 414 -16.69 -9.18 13.11
N PRO A 415 -17.54 -9.45 14.13
CA PRO A 415 -18.41 -8.42 14.70
C PRO A 415 -17.64 -7.27 15.36
N ASP A 416 -16.55 -7.59 16.08
CA ASP A 416 -15.68 -6.61 16.72
C ASP A 416 -14.90 -5.78 15.68
N LEU A 417 -14.37 -6.44 14.66
CA LEU A 417 -13.71 -5.79 13.52
C LEU A 417 -14.65 -4.83 12.83
N ARG A 418 -15.88 -5.25 12.55
CA ARG A 418 -16.89 -4.41 11.88
C ARG A 418 -17.13 -3.13 12.66
N LEU A 419 -17.31 -3.20 13.98
CA LEU A 419 -17.50 -2.02 14.81
C LEU A 419 -16.23 -1.17 14.96
N LYS A 420 -15.05 -1.79 14.91
CA LYS A 420 -13.77 -1.09 15.03
C LYS A 420 -13.36 -0.35 13.75
N LEU A 421 -13.70 -0.91 12.59
CA LEU A 421 -13.20 -0.48 11.28
C LEU A 421 -14.20 0.36 10.50
N THR A 422 -15.50 0.27 10.81
CA THR A 422 -16.53 1.00 10.06
C THR A 422 -16.54 2.50 10.35
N SER A 423 -16.92 3.30 9.36
CA SER A 423 -17.31 4.70 9.58
C SER A 423 -18.83 4.87 9.77
N ILE A 424 -19.62 3.81 9.56
CA ILE A 424 -21.08 3.83 9.70
C ILE A 424 -21.47 3.84 11.18
N ALA A 425 -22.20 4.87 11.58
CA ALA A 425 -22.79 4.93 12.92
C ALA A 425 -23.96 3.93 13.03
N PRO A 426 -23.95 3.00 14.01
CA PRO A 426 -25.09 2.13 14.27
C PRO A 426 -26.30 2.92 14.76
N ASP A 427 -27.52 2.49 14.40
CA ASP A 427 -28.76 3.07 14.89
C ASP A 427 -29.02 2.63 16.34
N ILE A 428 -28.31 3.27 17.28
CA ILE A 428 -28.42 2.98 18.72
C ILE A 428 -29.86 3.17 19.18
N LYS A 429 -30.54 4.23 18.73
CA LYS A 429 -31.91 4.54 19.18
C LYS A 429 -32.89 3.46 18.73
N GLY A 430 -32.84 3.06 17.47
CA GLY A 430 -33.67 1.97 16.95
C GLY A 430 -33.31 0.61 17.53
N LEU A 431 -32.04 0.36 17.86
CA LEU A 431 -31.62 -0.86 18.55
C LEU A 431 -32.15 -0.92 19.99
N CYS A 432 -32.08 0.19 20.72
CA CYS A 432 -32.59 0.30 22.09
C CYS A 432 -34.11 0.16 22.14
N SER A 433 -34.85 0.77 21.20
CA SER A 433 -36.32 0.66 21.17
C SER A 433 -36.84 -0.75 20.91
N ARG A 434 -36.04 -1.60 20.23
CA ARG A 434 -36.35 -3.02 19.96
C ARG A 434 -35.98 -3.95 21.13
N ARG A 435 -35.28 -3.47 22.16
CA ARG A 435 -34.87 -4.27 23.33
C ARG A 435 -35.81 -3.95 24.51
N GLN A 436 -36.54 -4.95 24.98
CA GLN A 436 -37.30 -4.82 26.22
C GLN A 436 -36.33 -4.76 27.39
N ALA A 437 -36.45 -3.75 28.26
CA ALA A 437 -35.66 -3.68 29.49
C ALA A 437 -35.94 -4.93 30.33
N GLN A 438 -34.92 -5.72 30.64
CA GLN A 438 -35.03 -6.76 31.66
C GLN A 438 -34.60 -6.12 32.98
N PRO A 439 -35.54 -5.70 33.84
CA PRO A 439 -35.18 -5.29 35.19
C PRO A 439 -34.52 -6.48 35.89
N SER A 440 -33.38 -6.25 36.55
CA SER A 440 -32.76 -7.24 37.42
C SER A 440 -33.75 -7.60 38.54
N HIS A 441 -33.96 -8.90 38.74
CA HIS A 441 -34.76 -9.45 39.83
C HIS A 441 -34.13 -9.18 41.20
#